data_AF-A0A5S9MD38-F1
#
_entry.id   AF-A0A5S9MD38-F1
#
_cell.length_a   1.000
_cell.length_b   1.000
_cell.length_c   1.000
_cell.angle_alpha   90.00
_cell.angle_beta   90.00
_cell.angle_gamma   90.00
#
_symmetry.space_group_name_H-M   'P 1'
#
loop_
_entity.id
_entity.type
_entity.pdbx_description
1 polymer ?
#
loop_
_entity_poly.entity_id
_entity_poly.type
_entity_poly.pdbx_seq_one_letter_code
_entity_poly.pdbx_strand_id
1 'polypeptide(L)' 'MYIHITEPAAAFLTKQQAGHETKELLLRYDSDGCGCAVSGVPMIWLTGERTGEWEELKHNQLFKLYIHTAQKGLFF' A
#
# COMPACT_ATOMS: atom_id res chain seq x y z
N MET A 1 3.79 7.84 -10.90
CA MET A 1 4.73 7.24 -9.93
C MET A 1 4.95 5.79 -10.33
N TYR A 2 6.20 5.32 -10.24
CA TYR A 2 6.55 3.91 -10.42
C TYR A 2 7.24 3.44 -9.14
N ILE A 3 6.88 2.27 -8.63
CA ILE A 3 7.53 1.67 -7.45
C ILE A 3 8.28 0.43 -7.88
N HIS A 4 9.57 0.38 -7.57
CA HIS A 4 10.35 -0.85 -7.70
C HIS A 4 10.21 -1.68 -6.42
N ILE A 5 9.74 -2.91 -6.55
CA ILE A 5 9.58 -3.86 -5.46
C ILE A 5 10.62 -4.96 -5.64
N THR A 6 11.51 -5.09 -4.66
CA THR A 6 12.53 -6.14 -4.63
C THR A 6 11.90 -7.52 -4.48
N GLU A 7 12.59 -8.57 -4.94
CA GLU A 7 12.09 -9.94 -4.82
C GLU A 7 11.76 -10.36 -3.37
N PRO A 8 12.57 -10.03 -2.34
CA PRO A 8 12.21 -10.36 -0.96
C PRO A 8 10.94 -9.64 -0.49
N ALA A 9 10.74 -8.39 -0.91
CA ALA A 9 9.53 -7.64 -0.57
C ALA A 9 8.29 -8.23 -1.27
N ALA A 10 8.42 -8.62 -2.54
CA ALA A 10 7.35 -9.27 -3.28
C ALA A 10 6.96 -10.61 -2.63
N ALA A 11 7.95 -11.45 -2.28
CA ALA A 11 7.71 -12.71 -1.59
C ALA A 11 7.01 -12.51 -0.23
N PHE A 12 7.43 -11.50 0.53
CA PHE A 12 6.79 -11.14 1.79
C PHE A 12 5.31 -10.72 1.57
N LEU A 13 5.05 -9.81 0.64
CA LEU A 13 3.69 -9.32 0.36
C LEU A 13 2.76 -10.44 -0.14
N THR A 14 3.24 -11.29 -1.06
CA THR A 14 2.47 -12.45 -1.53
C THR A 14 2.14 -13.41 -0.40
N LYS A 15 3.08 -13.66 0.51
CA LYS A 15 2.82 -14.48 1.70
C LYS A 15 1.76 -13.85 2.61
N GLN A 16 1.79 -12.53 2.81
CA GLN A 16 0.80 -11.83 3.63
C GLN A 16 -0.60 -11.82 3.00
N GLN A 17 -0.70 -11.89 1.67
CA GLN A 17 -1.99 -11.99 0.96
C GLN A 17 -2.58 -13.41 0.97
N ALA A 18 -1.79 -14.44 1.23
CA ALA A 18 -2.31 -15.82 1.29
C ALA A 18 -3.35 -15.98 2.41
N GLY A 19 -4.55 -16.49 2.09
CA GLY A 19 -5.68 -16.58 3.02
C GLY A 19 -6.44 -15.27 3.21
N HIS A 20 -6.14 -14.25 2.40
CA HIS A 20 -6.81 -12.95 2.38
C HIS A 20 -7.15 -12.53 0.95
N GLU A 21 -7.72 -13.45 0.16
CA GLU A 21 -7.93 -13.29 -1.29
C GLU A 21 -8.85 -12.12 -1.66
N THR A 22 -9.69 -11.67 -0.72
CA THR A 22 -10.60 -10.53 -0.89
C THR A 22 -9.97 -9.18 -0.50
N LYS A 23 -8.76 -9.18 0.06
CA LYS A 23 -8.07 -7.96 0.50
C LYS A 23 -7.07 -7.49 -0.53
N GLU A 24 -6.93 -6.17 -0.64
CA GLU A 24 -6.03 -5.49 -1.56
C GLU A 24 -4.87 -4.84 -0.82
N LEU A 25 -3.73 -4.70 -1.51
CA LEU A 25 -2.57 -3.97 -1.00
C LEU A 25 -2.72 -2.49 -1.31
N LEU A 26 -2.62 -1.66 -0.28
CA LEU A 26 -2.78 -0.22 -0.38
C LEU A 26 -1.58 0.49 0.24
N LEU A 27 -0.82 1.20 -0.58
CA LEU A 27 0.19 2.14 -0.12
C LEU A 27 -0.52 3.34 0.51
N ARG A 28 -0.17 3.63 1.75
CA ARG A 28 -0.75 4.71 2.55
C ARG A 28 0.35 5.48 3.27
N TYR A 29 0.16 6.78 3.40
CA TYR A 29 0.95 7.61 4.30
C TYR A 29 0.22 7.68 5.63
N ASP A 30 0.86 7.31 6.75
CA ASP A 30 0.24 7.48 8.06
C ASP A 30 0.13 8.96 8.38
N SER A 31 -1.09 9.49 8.39
CA SER A 31 -1.33 10.91 8.64
C SER A 31 -2.16 11.19 9.87
N ASP A 32 -2.64 10.19 10.64
CA ASP A 32 -3.19 10.39 12.00
C ASP A 32 -3.74 9.09 12.64
N GLY A 33 -3.31 8.84 13.88
CA GLY A 33 -3.85 7.79 14.75
C GLY A 33 -3.20 7.78 16.15
N CYS A 34 -3.68 8.61 17.08
CA CYS A 34 -3.43 8.50 18.53
C CYS A 34 -1.94 8.47 19.00
N GLY A 35 -1.06 9.30 18.42
CA GLY A 35 0.14 9.80 19.13
C GLY A 35 1.23 8.79 19.53
N CYS A 36 1.23 7.55 19.02
CA CYS A 36 2.26 6.55 19.32
C CYS A 36 3.06 6.09 18.09
N ALA A 37 2.63 6.42 16.88
CA ALA A 37 3.36 6.20 15.64
C ALA A 37 3.80 7.55 15.05
N VAL A 38 5.04 7.61 14.60
CA VAL A 38 5.64 8.81 14.03
C VAL A 38 4.80 9.25 12.81
N SER A 39 4.22 10.45 12.88
CA SER A 39 3.48 11.03 11.75
C SER A 39 4.36 11.05 10.49
N GLY A 40 3.83 10.52 9.40
CA GLY A 40 4.45 10.63 8.09
C GLY A 40 5.38 9.49 7.66
N VAL A 41 5.07 8.26 8.07
CA VAL A 41 5.76 7.06 7.57
C VAL A 41 4.90 6.37 6.49
N PRO A 42 5.50 5.96 5.36
CA PRO A 42 4.82 5.15 4.36
C PRO A 42 4.55 3.73 4.88
N MET A 43 3.33 3.23 4.67
CA MET A 43 2.89 1.90 5.08
C MET A 43 2.18 1.19 3.92
N ILE A 44 2.19 -0.15 3.94
CA ILE A 44 1.36 -0.97 3.06
C ILE A 44 0.28 -1.64 3.90
N TRP A 45 -0.97 -1.36 3.57
CA TRP A 45 -2.14 -1.95 4.21
C TRP A 45 -2.65 -3.13 3.40
N LEU A 46 -3.13 -4.16 4.08
CA LEU A 46 -3.90 -5.24 3.50
C LEU A 46 -5.36 -5.08 3.93
N THR A 47 -6.19 -4.51 3.08
CA THR A 47 -7.55 -4.09 3.43
C THR A 47 -8.59 -4.54 2.41
N GLY A 48 -9.79 -4.91 2.88
CA GLY A 48 -10.97 -5.10 2.01
C GLY A 48 -11.85 -3.86 1.94
N GLU A 49 -11.51 -2.80 2.67
CA GLU A 49 -12.30 -1.58 2.78
C GLU A 49 -11.79 -0.55 1.77
N ARG A 50 -12.55 -0.34 0.69
CA ARG A 50 -12.32 0.75 -0.25
C ARG A 50 -12.98 2.02 0.23
N THR A 51 -12.18 2.95 0.73
CA THR A 51 -12.61 4.31 1.08
C THR A 51 -11.99 5.33 0.14
N GLY A 52 -12.78 6.28 -0.36
CA GLY A 52 -12.32 7.28 -1.33
C GLY A 52 -11.81 6.70 -2.65
N GLU A 53 -11.04 7.50 -3.38
CA GLU A 53 -10.56 7.17 -4.72
C GLU A 53 -9.16 6.55 -4.67
N TRP A 54 -9.03 5.36 -5.29
CA TRP A 54 -7.78 4.61 -5.37
C TRP A 54 -7.26 4.57 -6.81
N GLU A 55 -5.95 4.69 -6.97
CA GLU A 55 -5.24 4.53 -8.24
C GLU A 55 -4.33 3.31 -8.15
N GLU A 56 -4.33 2.46 -9.18
CA GLU A 56 -3.35 1.36 -9.29
C GLU A 56 -1.97 1.92 -9.61
N LEU A 57 -0.99 1.55 -8.80
CA LEU A 57 0.40 1.95 -8.98
C LEU A 57 1.12 1.01 -9.95
N LYS A 58 1.90 1.59 -10.86
CA LYS A 58 2.79 0.81 -11.73
C LYS A 58 3.99 0.30 -10.93
N HIS A 59 4.29 -0.99 -11.04
CA HIS A 59 5.47 -1.64 -10.45
C HIS A 59 5.91 -2.88 -11.25
N ASN A 60 6.98 -3.54 -10.82
CA ASN A 60 7.60 -4.71 -11.49
C ASN A 60 7.09 -6.08 -11.01
N GLN A 61 5.91 -6.18 -10.40
CA GLN A 61 5.39 -7.42 -9.81
C GLN A 61 3.97 -7.72 -10.31
N LEU A 62 3.50 -8.96 -10.14
CA LEU A 62 2.23 -9.43 -10.71
C LEU A 62 0.99 -9.12 -9.86
N PHE A 63 1.16 -8.87 -8.55
CA PHE A 63 0.05 -8.46 -7.69
C PHE A 63 -0.34 -7.01 -7.99
N LYS A 64 -1.51 -6.57 -7.52
CA LYS A 64 -1.93 -5.17 -7.61
C LYS A 64 -1.53 -4.43 -6.34
N LEU A 65 -1.05 -3.20 -6.51
CA LEU A 65 -0.79 -2.25 -5.43
C LEU A 65 -1.52 -0.96 -5.74
N TYR A 66 -2.26 -0.43 -4.78
CA TYR A 66 -3.02 0.81 -4.94
C TYR A 66 -2.47 1.93 -4.07
N ILE A 67 -2.87 3.16 -4.34
CA ILE A 67 -2.68 4.33 -3.46
C ILE A 67 -3.97 5.15 -3.43
N HIS A 68 -4.26 5.82 -2.32
CA HIS A 68 -5.27 6.88 -2.35
C HIS A 68 -4.77 8.05 -3.19
N THR A 69 -5.57 8.49 -4.17
CA THR A 69 -5.19 9.59 -5.07
C THR A 69 -4.81 10.87 -4.30
N ALA A 70 -5.49 11.15 -3.17
CA ALA A 70 -5.21 12.29 -2.31
C ALA A 70 -3.83 12.25 -1.62
N GLN A 71 -3.24 11.07 -1.44
CA GLN A 71 -1.95 10.89 -0.77
C GLN A 71 -0.77 10.82 -1.73
N LYS A 72 -1.02 10.75 -3.05
CA LYS A 72 0.02 10.60 -4.07
C LYS A 72 1.11 11.67 -4.01
N GLY A 73 0.76 12.91 -3.65
CA GLY A 73 1.71 14.02 -3.50
C GLY A 73 2.66 13.92 -2.30
N LEU A 74 2.41 12.98 -1.37
CA LEU A 74 3.26 12.74 -0.20
C LEU A 74 4.42 11.78 -0.48
N PHE A 75 4.34 11.06 -1.60
CA PHE A 75 5.35 10.13 -2.08
C PHE A 75 6.04 10.76 -3.31
N PHE A 76 7.03 11.62 -3.05
CA PHE A 76 7.86 12.28 -4.08
C PHE A 76 9.07 11.44 -4.48
#